data_AF-A0A3R7EQS1-F1
#
_entry.id   AF-A0A3R7EQS1-F1
#
_cell.length_a   1.000
_cell.length_b   1.000
_cell.length_c   1.000
_cell.angle_alpha   90.00
_cell.angle_beta   90.00
_cell.angle_gamma   90.00
#
_symmetry.space_group_name_H-M   'P 1'
#
loop_
_entity.id
_entity.type
_entity.pdbx_description
1 polymer ?
#
loop_
_entity_poly.entity_id
_entity_poly.type
_entity_poly.pdbx_seq_one_letter_code
_entity_poly.pdbx_strand_id
1 'polypeptide(L)'
;MNARERFLGTVQFKPVDRYPYWELGIWGQTYERWLREGLSEDDLKGDWFRGEPKFANLDKREFIPLNLKPIPSFEKTIEENERYVIFRDEWGRIRRALKQGTVRGTRPSMDTYLDFFVKDRKDFLEIKSRLDPYEPLRYPRNWEELKKEWEKRDYPLYLTENCGFGGLYWNLREMMGDHKAIRLFL
;
A
#
# COMPACT_ATOMS: atom_id res chain seq x y z
N MET A 1 0.80 23.84 17.76
CA MET A 1 0.51 22.40 17.80
C MET A 1 1.28 21.73 16.67
N ASN A 2 2.15 20.76 16.98
CA ASN A 2 2.83 19.97 15.94
C ASN A 2 1.88 18.91 15.33
N ALA A 3 2.31 18.25 14.25
CA ALA A 3 1.47 17.30 13.52
C ALA A 3 1.04 16.09 14.38
N ARG A 4 1.92 15.61 15.26
CA ARG A 4 1.64 14.53 16.21
C ARG A 4 0.58 14.93 17.23
N GLU A 5 0.72 16.09 17.85
CA GLU A 5 -0.25 16.64 18.80
C GLU A 5 -1.62 16.82 18.14
N ARG A 6 -1.63 17.36 16.91
CA ARG A 6 -2.85 17.57 16.12
C ARG A 6 -3.57 16.25 15.81
N PHE A 7 -2.84 15.25 15.35
CA PHE A 7 -3.40 13.93 15.11
C PHE A 7 -3.97 13.31 16.38
N LEU A 8 -3.20 13.30 17.48
CA LEU A 8 -3.64 12.73 18.75
C LEU A 8 -4.87 13.46 19.31
N GLY A 9 -4.90 14.79 19.23
CA GLY A 9 -6.06 15.59 19.62
C GLY A 9 -7.30 15.24 18.78
N THR A 10 -7.12 15.13 17.46
CA THR A 10 -8.20 14.79 16.52
C THR A 10 -8.82 13.42 16.83
N VAL A 11 -8.00 12.36 16.94
CA VAL A 11 -8.52 11.00 17.19
C VAL A 11 -9.04 10.79 18.61
N GLN A 12 -8.68 11.68 19.54
CA GLN A 12 -9.20 11.70 20.91
C GLN A 12 -10.38 12.67 21.08
N PHE A 13 -10.88 13.26 19.99
CA PHE A 13 -11.99 14.23 20.01
C PHE A 13 -11.74 15.44 20.94
N LYS A 14 -10.48 15.89 21.03
CA LYS A 14 -10.08 17.09 21.76
C LYS A 14 -10.07 18.31 20.82
N PRO A 15 -10.15 19.54 21.37
CA PRO A 15 -9.93 20.75 20.57
C PRO A 15 -8.55 20.75 19.91
N VAL A 16 -8.50 21.11 18.63
CA VAL A 16 -7.28 21.23 17.81
C VAL A 16 -7.33 22.51 16.99
N ASP A 17 -6.17 22.95 16.49
CA ASP A 17 -6.05 24.16 15.66
C ASP A 17 -6.65 23.97 14.25
N ARG A 18 -6.49 22.78 13.66
CA ARG A 18 -7.14 22.29 12.44
C ARG A 18 -7.07 20.77 12.38
N TYR A 19 -7.76 20.15 11.42
CA TYR A 19 -7.63 18.71 11.18
C TYR A 19 -6.35 18.36 10.39
N PRO A 20 -5.77 17.16 10.60
CA PRO A 20 -4.72 16.63 9.74
C PRO A 20 -5.19 16.55 8.29
N TYR A 21 -4.33 16.96 7.36
CA TYR A 21 -4.60 16.95 5.93
C TYR A 21 -3.61 16.03 5.22
N TRP A 22 -4.13 14.92 4.70
CA TRP A 22 -3.37 13.90 4.00
C TRP A 22 -4.11 13.46 2.76
N GLU A 23 -3.33 13.02 1.78
CA GLU A 23 -3.87 12.37 0.59
C GLU A 23 -3.26 10.98 0.40
N LEU A 24 -3.83 10.23 -0.54
CA LEU A 24 -3.30 8.93 -0.93
C LEU A 24 -2.09 9.11 -1.85
N GLY A 25 -2.38 9.32 -3.13
CA GLY A 25 -1.41 9.53 -4.17
C GLY A 25 -2.14 9.89 -5.45
N ILE A 26 -1.39 10.38 -6.42
CA ILE A 26 -1.94 10.76 -7.72
C ILE A 26 -1.57 9.73 -8.76
N TRP A 27 -2.53 9.40 -9.63
CA TRP A 27 -2.26 8.59 -10.81
C TRP A 27 -1.26 9.31 -11.71
N GLY A 28 -0.38 8.56 -12.37
CA GLY A 28 0.63 9.12 -13.28
C GLY A 28 0.00 9.89 -14.45
N GLN A 29 -1.19 9.50 -14.88
CA GLN A 29 -1.98 10.24 -15.88
C GLN A 29 -2.39 11.62 -15.36
N THR A 30 -2.82 11.72 -14.09
CA THR A 30 -3.13 12.98 -13.42
C THR A 30 -1.88 13.82 -13.23
N TYR A 31 -0.77 13.19 -12.85
CA TYR A 31 0.54 13.84 -12.72
C TYR A 31 0.93 14.53 -14.03
N GLU A 32 0.96 13.79 -15.14
CA GLU A 32 1.28 14.31 -16.47
C GLU A 32 0.28 15.38 -16.95
N ARG A 33 -0.99 15.24 -16.59
CA ARG A 33 -2.00 16.26 -16.92
C ARG A 33 -1.69 17.57 -16.19
N TRP A 34 -1.41 17.52 -14.90
CA TRP A 34 -1.11 18.70 -14.09
C TRP A 34 0.17 19.42 -14.52
N LEU A 35 1.19 18.69 -14.96
CA LEU A 35 2.37 19.31 -15.59
C LEU A 35 1.99 20.11 -16.85
N ARG A 36 1.13 19.57 -17.71
CA ARG A 36 0.64 20.28 -18.90
C ARG A 36 -0.27 21.46 -18.57
N GLU A 37 -0.94 21.42 -17.43
CA GLU A 37 -1.79 22.52 -16.93
C GLU A 37 -0.98 23.63 -16.24
N GLY A 38 0.33 23.46 -16.06
CA GLY A 38 1.25 24.52 -15.61
C GLY A 38 1.86 24.32 -14.22
N LEU A 39 1.60 23.20 -13.54
CA LEU A 39 2.31 22.84 -12.31
C LEU A 39 3.74 22.41 -12.62
N SER A 40 4.70 22.76 -11.75
CA SER A 40 6.08 22.32 -11.93
C SER A 40 6.28 20.89 -11.42
N GLU A 41 7.29 20.18 -11.93
CA GLU A 41 7.68 18.87 -11.38
C GLU A 41 8.08 18.99 -9.91
N ASP A 42 8.68 20.11 -9.51
CA ASP A 42 9.09 20.38 -8.13
C ASP A 42 7.92 20.54 -7.16
N ASP A 43 6.75 20.93 -7.66
CA ASP A 43 5.52 21.08 -6.90
C ASP A 43 4.85 19.73 -6.61
N LEU A 44 5.00 18.77 -7.52
CA LEU A 44 4.30 17.48 -7.51
C LEU A 44 5.16 16.31 -7.00
N LYS A 45 6.49 16.40 -7.14
CA LYS A 45 7.40 15.33 -6.75
C LYS A 45 7.35 15.04 -5.26
N GLY A 46 7.71 13.81 -4.91
CA GLY A 46 7.76 13.32 -3.54
C GLY A 46 6.67 12.30 -3.23
N ASP A 47 6.76 11.73 -2.05
CA ASP A 47 5.81 10.78 -1.53
C ASP A 47 4.54 11.47 -0.99
N TRP A 48 3.46 11.32 -1.73
CA TRP A 48 2.13 11.83 -1.39
C TRP A 48 1.57 11.21 -0.11
N PHE A 49 1.87 9.93 0.18
CA PHE A 49 1.46 9.31 1.44
C PHE A 49 2.20 9.90 2.62
N ARG A 50 3.43 10.38 2.44
CA ARG A 50 4.25 11.02 3.50
C ARG A 50 4.11 12.53 3.57
N GLY A 51 3.37 13.13 2.63
CA GLY A 51 3.07 14.55 2.60
C GLY A 51 4.21 15.42 2.07
N GLU A 52 5.06 14.87 1.21
CA GLU A 52 6.20 15.58 0.61
C GLU A 52 5.88 16.57 -0.52
N PRO A 53 4.81 16.41 -1.34
CA PRO A 53 4.51 17.34 -2.43
C PRO A 53 4.25 18.75 -1.94
N LYS A 54 4.98 19.73 -2.49
CA LYS A 54 4.91 21.12 -2.06
C LYS A 54 3.56 21.76 -2.35
N PHE A 55 3.00 21.50 -3.53
CA PHE A 55 1.75 22.13 -3.97
C PHE A 55 0.56 21.74 -3.09
N ALA A 56 0.51 20.48 -2.67
CA ALA A 56 -0.62 19.97 -1.90
C ALA A 56 -0.59 20.40 -0.43
N ASN A 57 0.56 20.87 0.08
CA ASN A 57 0.73 21.33 1.48
C ASN A 57 0.16 20.32 2.50
N LEU A 58 0.48 19.05 2.29
CA LEU A 58 0.02 17.94 3.12
C LEU A 58 0.79 17.91 4.45
N ASP A 59 0.14 17.42 5.50
CA ASP A 59 0.82 17.18 6.76
C ASP A 59 1.78 15.99 6.66
N LYS A 60 2.96 16.10 7.25
CA LYS A 60 3.89 14.96 7.34
C LYS A 60 3.29 13.83 8.17
N ARG A 61 3.44 12.60 7.68
CA ARG A 61 3.25 11.37 8.45
C ARG A 61 4.25 10.32 7.96
N GLU A 62 4.53 9.34 8.80
CA GLU A 62 5.40 8.23 8.45
C GLU A 62 4.75 6.88 8.74
N PHE A 63 5.35 5.86 8.16
CA PHE A 63 4.92 4.48 8.29
C PHE A 63 6.09 3.59 8.66
N ILE A 64 5.83 2.60 9.50
CA ILE A 64 6.82 1.56 9.83
C ILE A 64 6.88 0.59 8.63
N PRO A 65 8.04 0.41 7.97
CA PRO A 65 8.14 -0.36 6.73
C PRO A 65 8.25 -1.87 7.04
N LEU A 66 7.18 -2.43 7.62
CA LEU A 66 7.08 -3.85 7.93
C LEU A 66 6.74 -4.65 6.67
N ASN A 67 7.41 -5.78 6.47
CA ASN A 67 7.08 -6.71 5.38
C ASN A 67 5.95 -7.67 5.81
N LEU A 68 4.71 -7.34 5.45
CA LEU A 68 3.53 -8.14 5.74
C LEU A 68 3.16 -9.16 4.64
N LYS A 69 3.98 -9.28 3.58
CA LYS A 69 3.72 -10.17 2.44
C LYS A 69 4.20 -11.60 2.72
N PRO A 70 3.80 -12.62 1.96
CA PRO A 70 4.36 -13.96 2.08
C PRO A 70 5.88 -13.98 1.88
N ILE A 71 6.59 -14.76 2.69
CA ILE A 71 8.04 -14.96 2.60
C ILE A 71 8.33 -16.46 2.39
N PRO A 72 9.05 -16.86 1.32
CA PRO A 72 9.38 -16.03 0.15
C PRO A 72 8.12 -15.66 -0.63
N SER A 73 8.20 -14.59 -1.43
CA SER A 73 7.10 -14.14 -2.29
C SER A 73 6.82 -15.13 -3.42
N PHE A 74 5.65 -15.01 -4.05
CA PHE A 74 5.23 -15.87 -5.16
C PHE A 74 5.39 -15.23 -6.54
N GLU A 75 6.05 -14.08 -6.61
CA GLU A 75 6.07 -13.24 -7.79
C GLU A 75 6.70 -13.94 -9.00
N LYS A 76 5.98 -13.95 -10.12
CA LYS A 76 6.45 -14.56 -11.37
C LYS A 76 5.65 -14.06 -12.58
N THR A 77 6.33 -13.58 -13.62
CA THR A 77 5.70 -13.36 -14.93
C THR A 77 5.36 -14.70 -15.59
N ILE A 78 4.13 -14.84 -16.08
CA ILE A 78 3.61 -16.06 -16.71
C ILE A 78 3.58 -15.90 -18.24
N GLU A 79 3.02 -14.79 -18.71
CA GLU A 79 2.88 -14.46 -20.12
C GLU A 79 2.97 -12.95 -20.29
N GLU A 80 3.61 -12.49 -21.35
CA GLU A 80 3.65 -11.08 -21.68
C GLU A 80 3.56 -10.88 -23.19
N ASN A 81 2.73 -9.94 -23.61
CA ASN A 81 2.64 -9.50 -25.00
C ASN A 81 2.54 -7.97 -25.07
N GLU A 82 2.30 -7.41 -26.25
CA GLU A 82 2.26 -5.96 -26.45
C GLU A 82 1.14 -5.26 -25.66
N ARG A 83 0.01 -5.94 -25.42
CA ARG A 83 -1.18 -5.33 -24.81
C ARG A 83 -1.27 -5.54 -23.31
N TYR A 84 -0.80 -6.68 -22.80
CA TYR A 84 -0.93 -7.05 -21.39
C TYR A 84 0.22 -7.91 -20.88
N VAL A 85 0.27 -8.04 -19.55
CA VAL A 85 1.09 -9.01 -18.82
C VAL A 85 0.19 -9.85 -17.91
N ILE A 86 0.35 -11.16 -17.94
CA ILE A 86 -0.22 -12.10 -16.98
C ILE A 86 0.92 -12.51 -16.03
N PHE A 87 0.71 -12.32 -14.74
CA PHE A 87 1.72 -12.59 -13.73
C PHE A 87 1.05 -13.11 -12.46
N ARG A 88 1.81 -13.90 -11.71
CA ARG A 88 1.54 -14.19 -10.30
C ARG A 88 2.17 -13.07 -9.49
N ASP A 89 1.38 -12.40 -8.66
CA ASP A 89 1.90 -11.32 -7.80
C ASP A 89 2.58 -11.86 -6.53
N GLU A 90 3.15 -10.95 -5.74
CA GLU A 90 3.91 -11.28 -4.53
C GLU A 90 3.10 -12.11 -3.50
N TRP A 91 1.77 -11.97 -3.49
CA TRP A 91 0.88 -12.72 -2.62
C TRP A 91 0.52 -14.11 -3.18
N GLY A 92 0.54 -14.27 -4.49
CA GLY A 92 0.23 -15.53 -5.18
C GLY A 92 -0.99 -15.47 -6.11
N ARG A 93 -1.63 -14.30 -6.25
CA ARG A 93 -2.80 -14.13 -7.14
C ARG A 93 -2.33 -14.04 -8.58
N ILE A 94 -3.04 -14.67 -9.51
CA ILE A 94 -2.77 -14.53 -10.94
C ILE A 94 -3.60 -13.36 -11.47
N ARG A 95 -2.93 -12.37 -12.04
CA ARG A 95 -3.53 -11.12 -12.50
C ARG A 95 -3.13 -10.85 -13.95
N ARG A 96 -4.05 -10.26 -14.71
CA ARG A 96 -3.79 -9.71 -16.04
C ARG A 96 -3.83 -8.19 -15.96
N ALA A 97 -2.67 -7.58 -16.13
CA ALA A 97 -2.49 -6.14 -16.18
C ALA A 97 -2.45 -5.64 -17.63
N LEU A 98 -3.30 -4.66 -17.95
CA LEU A 98 -3.24 -3.97 -19.24
C LEU A 98 -2.05 -3.00 -19.26
N LYS A 99 -1.27 -3.03 -20.33
CA LYS A 99 -0.17 -2.08 -20.56
C LYS A 99 -0.66 -0.75 -21.11
N GLN A 100 -1.71 -0.80 -21.93
CA GLN A 100 -2.26 0.36 -22.60
C GLN A 100 -2.67 1.45 -21.58
N GLY A 101 -2.25 2.68 -21.86
CA GLY A 101 -2.54 3.84 -21.00
C GLY A 101 -1.71 3.91 -19.73
N THR A 102 -0.71 3.03 -19.54
CA THR A 102 0.23 3.14 -18.41
C THR A 102 1.06 4.42 -18.54
N VAL A 103 1.07 5.22 -17.49
CA VAL A 103 1.83 6.47 -17.41
C VAL A 103 2.57 6.48 -16.08
N ARG A 104 3.88 6.78 -16.09
CA ARG A 104 4.74 6.77 -14.89
C ARG A 104 4.58 5.52 -14.03
N GLY A 105 4.50 4.35 -14.66
CA GLY A 105 4.33 3.06 -13.98
C GLY A 105 2.93 2.79 -13.40
N THR A 106 1.99 3.74 -13.50
CA THR A 106 0.61 3.58 -13.03
C THR A 106 -0.33 3.20 -14.18
N ARG A 107 -1.15 2.17 -13.95
CA ARG A 107 -2.16 1.70 -14.90
C ARG A 107 -3.47 2.48 -14.71
N PRO A 108 -4.23 2.72 -15.79
CA PRO A 108 -5.47 3.50 -15.72
C PRO A 108 -6.63 2.75 -15.06
N SER A 109 -6.48 1.44 -14.82
CA SER A 109 -7.48 0.59 -14.19
C SER A 109 -6.83 -0.48 -13.33
N MET A 110 -7.64 -1.09 -12.46
CA MET A 110 -7.26 -2.30 -11.76
C MET A 110 -7.05 -3.47 -12.72
N ASP A 111 -6.13 -4.36 -12.35
CA ASP A 111 -5.88 -5.61 -13.10
C ASP A 111 -7.09 -6.55 -13.01
N THR A 112 -7.27 -7.39 -14.04
CA THR A 112 -8.23 -8.49 -13.96
C THR A 112 -7.64 -9.61 -13.11
N TYR A 113 -8.36 -10.05 -12.08
CA TYR A 113 -8.00 -11.22 -11.30
C TYR A 113 -8.43 -12.48 -12.05
N LEU A 114 -7.47 -13.33 -12.40
CA LEU A 114 -7.69 -14.57 -13.14
C LEU A 114 -7.75 -15.77 -12.19
N ASP A 115 -6.90 -15.78 -11.17
CA ASP A 115 -6.84 -16.88 -10.21
C ASP A 115 -6.36 -16.43 -8.83
N PHE A 116 -6.72 -17.23 -7.82
CA PHE A 116 -6.41 -17.01 -6.40
C PHE A 116 -5.76 -18.26 -5.80
N PHE A 117 -4.87 -18.11 -4.82
CA PHE A 117 -4.00 -19.20 -4.37
C PHE A 117 -4.57 -20.06 -3.24
N VAL A 118 -5.68 -19.68 -2.61
CA VAL A 118 -6.40 -20.51 -1.62
C VAL A 118 -7.69 -21.05 -2.22
N LYS A 119 -7.74 -22.38 -2.44
CA LYS A 119 -8.93 -23.08 -2.94
C LYS A 119 -9.63 -23.86 -1.85
N ASP A 120 -8.87 -24.38 -0.91
CA ASP A 120 -9.35 -25.18 0.20
C ASP A 120 -8.55 -24.92 1.50
N ARG A 121 -8.87 -25.71 2.53
CA ARG A 121 -8.22 -25.61 3.84
C ARG A 121 -6.73 -25.98 3.78
N LYS A 122 -6.33 -26.89 2.89
CA LYS A 122 -4.93 -27.31 2.76
C LYS A 122 -4.10 -26.13 2.25
N ASP A 123 -4.57 -25.45 1.21
CA ASP A 123 -3.89 -24.27 0.66
C ASP A 123 -3.75 -23.15 1.71
N PHE A 124 -4.80 -22.96 2.53
CA PHE A 124 -4.76 -21.98 3.62
C PHE A 124 -3.69 -22.31 4.68
N LEU A 125 -3.54 -23.59 5.03
CA LEU A 125 -2.50 -24.01 5.97
C LEU A 125 -1.10 -23.88 5.37
N GLU A 126 -0.96 -24.10 4.05
CA GLU A 126 0.31 -23.89 3.36
C GLU A 126 0.74 -22.42 3.38
N ILE A 127 -0.15 -21.47 3.06
CA ILE A 127 0.21 -20.04 3.07
C ILE A 127 0.58 -19.56 4.47
N LYS A 128 -0.03 -20.11 5.53
CA LYS A 128 0.29 -19.75 6.91
C LYS A 128 1.79 -19.91 7.22
N SER A 129 2.45 -20.92 6.64
CA SER A 129 3.89 -21.14 6.83
C SER A 129 4.76 -19.97 6.33
N ARG A 130 4.29 -19.22 5.32
CA ARG A 130 4.98 -18.06 4.74
C ARG A 130 4.66 -16.74 5.44
N LEU A 131 3.78 -16.79 6.44
CA LEU A 131 3.31 -15.66 7.22
C LEU A 131 3.81 -15.72 8.67
N ASP A 132 4.96 -16.36 8.91
CA ASP A 132 5.59 -16.41 10.24
C ASP A 132 5.87 -14.97 10.74
N PRO A 133 5.28 -14.55 11.88
CA PRO A 133 5.53 -13.23 12.45
C PRO A 133 6.94 -13.06 13.03
N TYR A 134 7.67 -14.14 13.27
CA TYR A 134 9.02 -14.12 13.84
C TYR A 134 10.13 -14.12 12.80
N GLU A 135 9.78 -14.20 11.51
CA GLU A 135 10.74 -14.12 10.41
C GLU A 135 11.52 -12.79 10.47
N PRO A 136 12.87 -12.79 10.58
CA PRO A 136 13.65 -11.56 10.64
C PRO A 136 13.44 -10.61 9.46
N LEU A 137 13.14 -11.13 8.27
CA LEU A 137 12.83 -10.35 7.06
C LEU A 137 11.51 -9.55 7.15
N ARG A 138 10.75 -9.66 8.26
CA ARG A 138 9.61 -8.78 8.57
C ARG A 138 10.04 -7.34 8.85
N TYR A 139 11.25 -7.14 9.33
CA TYR A 139 11.79 -5.84 9.72
C TYR A 139 12.83 -5.35 8.70
N PRO A 140 12.95 -4.03 8.50
CA PRO A 140 13.99 -3.47 7.65
C PRO A 140 15.38 -3.67 8.28
N ARG A 141 16.42 -3.69 7.46
CA ARG A 141 17.81 -3.89 7.92
C ARG A 141 18.30 -2.78 8.87
N ASN A 142 17.79 -1.56 8.71
CA ASN A 142 18.12 -0.38 9.52
C ASN A 142 17.10 -0.12 10.65
N TRP A 143 16.55 -1.19 11.25
CA TRP A 143 15.49 -1.09 12.26
C TRP A 143 15.90 -0.27 13.50
N GLU A 144 17.14 -0.44 13.97
CA GLU A 144 17.63 0.26 15.16
C GLU A 144 17.82 1.76 14.91
N GLU A 145 18.24 2.13 13.70
CA GLU A 145 18.37 3.54 13.27
C GLU A 145 16.99 4.20 13.20
N LEU A 146 16.02 3.55 12.55
CA LEU A 146 14.65 4.05 12.42
C LEU A 146 13.99 4.31 13.79
N LYS A 147 14.18 3.40 14.76
CA LYS A 147 13.67 3.60 16.13
C LYS A 147 14.23 4.86 16.79
N LYS A 148 15.53 5.13 16.63
CA LYS A 148 16.18 6.34 17.17
C LYS A 148 15.65 7.61 16.51
N GLU A 149 15.44 7.58 15.19
CA GLU A 149 14.84 8.70 14.46
C GLU A 149 13.42 8.99 14.93
N TRP A 150 12.61 7.93 15.12
CA TRP A 150 11.22 8.07 15.54
C TRP A 150 11.01 8.43 17.00
N GLU A 151 12.00 8.25 17.87
CA GLU A 151 11.92 8.59 19.29
C GLU A 151 11.58 10.08 19.51
N LYS A 152 12.16 10.95 18.67
CA LYS A 152 12.04 12.41 18.79
C LYS A 152 11.08 13.05 17.78
N ARG A 153 10.26 12.23 17.09
CA ARG A 153 9.38 12.71 16.02
C ARG A 153 8.25 13.63 16.53
N ASP A 154 7.89 14.57 15.67
CA ASP A 154 6.80 15.53 15.84
C ASP A 154 5.63 15.29 14.85
N TYR A 155 5.68 14.19 14.09
CA TYR A 155 4.66 13.72 13.16
C TYR A 155 4.09 12.35 13.58
N PRO A 156 2.87 11.98 13.14
CA PRO A 156 2.32 10.64 13.36
C PRO A 156 3.14 9.54 12.70
N LEU A 157 3.28 8.41 13.40
CA LEU A 157 3.92 7.20 12.88
C LEU A 157 2.89 6.07 12.91
N TYR A 158 2.57 5.53 11.75
CA TYR A 158 1.60 4.47 11.54
C TYR A 158 2.29 3.11 11.51
N LEU A 159 1.61 2.08 12.03
CA LEU A 159 2.15 0.72 12.08
C LEU A 159 2.42 0.12 10.70
N THR A 160 1.63 0.50 9.70
CA THR A 160 1.73 -0.01 8.33
C THR A 160 1.41 1.10 7.35
N GLU A 161 2.02 1.04 6.16
CA GLU A 161 1.65 1.91 5.04
C GLU A 161 0.16 1.76 4.67
N ASN A 162 -0.36 2.73 3.94
CA ASN A 162 -1.72 2.66 3.44
C ASN A 162 -1.97 1.35 2.68
N CYS A 163 -3.10 0.70 2.94
CA CYS A 163 -3.43 -0.65 2.47
C CYS A 163 -2.44 -1.77 2.90
N GLY A 164 -1.56 -1.52 3.87
CA GLY A 164 -0.60 -2.52 4.37
C GLY A 164 -1.24 -3.65 5.17
N PHE A 165 -2.38 -3.41 5.83
CA PHE A 165 -3.20 -4.45 6.46
C PHE A 165 -4.69 -4.22 6.17
N GLY A 166 -5.30 -5.12 5.41
CA GLY A 166 -6.68 -4.95 4.92
C GLY A 166 -7.80 -5.36 5.90
N GLY A 167 -7.48 -5.79 7.12
CA GLY A 167 -8.48 -6.41 8.01
C GLY A 167 -8.92 -7.80 7.54
N LEU A 168 -9.84 -8.44 8.26
CA LEU A 168 -10.15 -9.87 8.08
C LEU A 168 -10.72 -10.18 6.69
N TYR A 169 -11.77 -9.47 6.27
CA TYR A 169 -12.42 -9.74 4.99
C TYR A 169 -11.50 -9.48 3.80
N TRP A 170 -10.73 -8.39 3.81
CA TRP A 170 -9.79 -8.10 2.73
C TRP A 170 -8.74 -9.19 2.59
N ASN A 171 -8.12 -9.63 3.68
CA ASN A 171 -7.13 -10.71 3.59
C ASN A 171 -7.74 -11.98 2.99
N LEU A 172 -8.97 -12.34 3.38
CA LEU A 172 -9.69 -13.47 2.79
C LEU A 172 -9.96 -13.27 1.29
N ARG A 173 -10.49 -12.10 0.90
CA ARG A 173 -10.79 -11.82 -0.51
C ARG A 173 -9.52 -11.85 -1.38
N GLU A 174 -8.38 -11.44 -0.85
CA GLU A 174 -7.11 -11.52 -1.59
C GLU A 174 -6.60 -12.96 -1.72
N MET A 175 -6.93 -13.83 -0.77
CA MET A 175 -6.52 -15.23 -0.79
C MET A 175 -7.38 -16.11 -1.71
N MET A 176 -8.70 -15.87 -1.76
CA MET A 176 -9.65 -16.78 -2.42
C MET A 176 -10.66 -16.11 -3.36
N GLY A 177 -10.63 -14.78 -3.48
CA GLY A 177 -11.56 -13.99 -4.27
C GLY A 177 -12.88 -13.67 -3.54
N ASP A 178 -13.53 -12.58 -3.94
CA ASP A 178 -14.75 -12.07 -3.28
C ASP A 178 -15.89 -13.11 -3.23
N HIS A 179 -16.18 -13.76 -4.35
CA HIS A 179 -17.30 -14.69 -4.44
C HIS A 179 -17.16 -15.88 -3.47
N LYS A 180 -15.95 -16.41 -3.29
CA LYS A 180 -15.71 -17.48 -2.31
C LYS A 180 -15.65 -16.94 -0.88
N ALA A 181 -15.04 -15.77 -0.66
CA ALA A 181 -14.93 -15.17 0.66
C ALA A 181 -16.30 -14.84 1.27
N ILE A 182 -17.23 -14.27 0.48
CA ILE A 182 -18.59 -13.94 0.94
C ILE A 182 -19.37 -15.19 1.33
N ARG A 183 -19.24 -16.29 0.58
CA ARG A 183 -19.94 -17.56 0.85
C ARG A 183 -19.52 -18.23 2.17
N LEU A 184 -18.44 -17.82 2.82
CA LEU A 184 -18.08 -18.32 4.15
C LEU A 184 -18.94 -17.72 5.27
N PHE A 185 -19.63 -16.61 5.01
CA PHE A 185 -20.43 -15.88 5.99
C PHE A 185 -21.95 -16.06 5.80
N LEU A 186 -22.36 -16.85 4.80
CA LEU A 186 -23.75 -17.20 4.49
C LEU A 186 -24.00 -18.67 4.85
#